data_AF-A0A0F2RJI5-F1
#
_entry.id   AF-A0A0F2RJI5-F1
#
_cell.length_a   1.000
_cell.length_b   1.000
_cell.length_c   1.000
_cell.angle_alpha   90.00
_cell.angle_beta   90.00
_cell.angle_gamma   90.00
#
_symmetry.space_group_name_H-M   'P 1'
#
loop_
_entity.id
_entity.type
_entity.pdbx_description
1 polymer ?
#
loop_
_entity_poly.entity_id
_entity_poly.type
_entity_poly.pdbx_seq_one_letter_code
_entity_poly.pdbx_strand_id
1 'polypeptide(L)'
;MSYGKKIEWTEALSMGIGAIDDQHRTLIDLCNLLIEVVDNGDQEGVSESVLMVGEEYARGHLHFEEEMLRRAGFPEEESHAAGHRRFEVKFEEFAARYEVEPEGFDMKEVADFVLDWLYGHILKEDRKYADWFAERGGDVDLPDIGESLLGSDFGAVGDKQQ
;
A
#
# COMPACT_ATOMS: atom_id res chain seq x y z
N MET A 1 -4.42 16.72 15.84
CA MET A 1 -5.82 16.21 15.92
C MET A 1 -5.75 14.73 15.65
N SER A 2 -6.50 13.92 16.40
CA SER A 2 -6.57 12.46 16.25
C SER A 2 -7.65 12.08 15.23
N TYR A 3 -7.48 10.96 14.52
CA TYR A 3 -8.46 10.38 13.62
C TYR A 3 -9.64 9.77 14.38
N GLY A 4 -9.38 9.14 15.54
CA GLY A 4 -10.41 8.68 16.48
C GLY A 4 -11.25 7.50 15.98
N LYS A 5 -10.98 6.99 14.77
CA LYS A 5 -11.58 5.78 14.21
C LYS A 5 -10.61 5.09 13.24
N LYS A 6 -10.57 3.76 13.32
CA LYS A 6 -9.92 2.89 12.34
C LYS A 6 -10.72 2.80 11.03
N ILE A 7 -10.01 2.48 9.96
CA ILE A 7 -10.61 2.04 8.71
C ILE A 7 -11.17 0.64 8.90
N GLU A 8 -12.43 0.46 8.51
CA GLU A 8 -13.11 -0.82 8.47
C GLU A 8 -13.24 -1.29 7.02
N TRP A 9 -12.94 -2.56 6.77
CA TRP A 9 -13.25 -3.17 5.48
C TRP A 9 -14.75 -3.10 5.21
N THR A 10 -15.13 -2.70 3.99
CA THR A 10 -16.52 -2.71 3.54
C THR A 10 -16.61 -3.29 2.14
N GLU A 11 -17.79 -3.73 1.73
CA GLU A 11 -18.00 -4.25 0.37
C GLU A 11 -17.73 -3.20 -0.71
N ALA A 12 -17.78 -1.91 -0.38
CA ALA A 12 -17.41 -0.84 -1.31
C ALA A 12 -15.91 -0.87 -1.71
N LEU A 13 -15.06 -1.47 -0.88
CA LEU A 13 -13.62 -1.62 -1.10
C LEU A 13 -13.26 -2.93 -1.82
N SER A 14 -14.24 -3.83 -2.01
CA SER A 14 -14.09 -5.09 -2.70
C SER A 14 -14.05 -4.90 -4.22
N MET A 15 -12.99 -5.34 -4.87
CA MET A 15 -12.86 -5.38 -6.33
C MET A 15 -13.47 -6.65 -6.92
N GLY A 16 -13.85 -7.63 -6.10
CA GLY A 16 -14.33 -8.93 -6.56
C GLY A 16 -13.23 -9.80 -7.17
N ILE A 17 -11.96 -9.42 -6.92
CA ILE A 17 -10.76 -10.11 -7.38
C ILE A 17 -10.00 -10.51 -6.11
N GLY A 18 -10.06 -11.78 -5.72
CA GLY A 18 -9.61 -12.23 -4.39
C GLY A 18 -8.18 -11.80 -4.05
N ALA A 19 -7.24 -11.90 -4.99
CA ALA A 19 -5.85 -11.50 -4.77
C ALA A 19 -5.69 -9.99 -4.51
N ILE A 20 -6.50 -9.14 -5.14
CA ILE A 20 -6.51 -7.68 -4.92
C ILE A 20 -7.18 -7.37 -3.58
N ASP A 21 -8.31 -8.02 -3.28
CA ASP A 21 -9.02 -7.81 -2.02
C ASP A 21 -8.16 -8.17 -0.80
N ASP A 22 -7.39 -9.25 -0.87
CA ASP A 22 -6.46 -9.65 0.18
C ASP A 22 -5.32 -8.63 0.37
N GLN A 23 -4.82 -8.04 -0.73
CA GLN A 23 -3.82 -6.98 -0.68
C GLN A 23 -4.39 -5.68 -0.10
N HIS A 24 -5.59 -5.26 -0.52
CA HIS A 24 -6.26 -4.08 0.02
C HIS A 24 -6.54 -4.21 1.52
N ARG A 25 -6.93 -5.40 2.00
CA ARG A 25 -7.10 -5.65 3.45
C ARG A 25 -5.80 -5.40 4.22
N THR A 26 -4.68 -5.89 3.69
CA THR A 26 -3.38 -5.69 4.32
C THR A 26 -2.95 -4.21 4.30
N LEU A 27 -3.18 -3.49 3.20
CA LEU A 27 -2.95 -2.04 3.14
C LEU A 27 -3.80 -1.27 4.16
N ILE A 28 -5.05 -1.69 4.36
CA ILE A 28 -5.94 -1.11 5.38
C ILE A 28 -5.41 -1.38 6.80
N ASP A 29 -4.88 -2.59 7.05
CA ASP A 29 -4.27 -2.90 8.34
C ASP A 29 -3.02 -2.03 8.61
N LEU A 30 -2.18 -1.81 7.59
CA LEU A 30 -1.04 -0.90 7.67
C LEU A 30 -1.48 0.56 7.92
N CYS A 31 -2.54 1.01 7.24
CA CYS A 31 -3.14 2.32 7.48
C CYS A 31 -3.68 2.46 8.91
N ASN A 32 -4.25 1.39 9.46
CA ASN A 32 -4.73 1.37 10.84
C ASN A 32 -3.59 1.46 11.86
N LEU A 33 -2.43 0.84 11.59
CA LEU A 33 -1.23 1.03 12.41
C LEU A 33 -0.73 2.48 12.34
N LEU A 34 -0.72 3.08 11.14
CA LEU A 34 -0.36 4.48 10.96
C LEU A 34 -1.30 5.42 11.74
N ILE A 35 -2.62 5.16 11.72
CA ILE A 35 -3.59 5.90 12.54
C ILE A 35 -3.27 5.76 14.03
N GLU A 36 -2.92 4.56 14.51
CA GLU A 36 -2.57 4.35 15.92
C GLU A 36 -1.33 5.13 16.35
N VAL A 37 -0.30 5.19 15.50
CA VAL A 37 0.91 6.01 15.73
C VAL A 37 0.56 7.48 15.87
N VAL A 38 -0.31 8.01 14.99
CA VAL A 38 -0.72 9.42 15.06
C VAL A 38 -1.60 9.70 16.29
N ASP A 39 -2.51 8.79 16.63
CA ASP A 39 -3.48 9.00 17.70
C ASP A 39 -2.89 8.84 19.10
N ASN A 40 -1.97 7.90 19.28
CA ASN A 40 -1.41 7.54 20.58
C ASN A 40 0.07 7.95 20.76
N GLY A 41 0.67 8.53 19.73
CA GLY A 41 2.10 8.77 19.63
C GLY A 41 2.88 7.51 19.26
N ASP A 42 4.13 7.71 18.85
CA ASP A 42 5.04 6.62 18.49
C ASP A 42 5.52 5.86 19.74
N GLN A 43 4.69 4.92 20.19
CA GLN A 43 5.07 3.97 21.22
C GLN A 43 6.00 2.94 20.59
N GLU A 44 7.15 2.68 21.21
CA GLU A 44 8.07 1.58 20.83
C GLU A 44 8.81 1.74 19.48
N GLY A 45 8.76 2.90 18.83
CA GLY A 45 9.52 3.16 17.58
C GLY A 45 8.88 2.51 16.35
N VAL A 46 7.55 2.41 16.35
CA VAL A 46 6.74 1.79 15.30
C VAL A 46 6.69 2.66 14.04
N SER A 47 6.92 3.98 14.12
CA SER A 47 6.87 4.88 12.95
C SER A 47 7.81 4.44 11.82
N GLU A 48 9.05 4.09 12.15
CA GLU A 48 10.04 3.61 11.18
C GLU A 48 9.55 2.32 10.51
N SER A 49 9.05 1.38 11.31
CA SER A 49 8.52 0.12 10.80
C SER A 49 7.30 0.33 9.89
N VAL A 50 6.40 1.25 10.24
CA VAL A 50 5.23 1.59 9.42
C VAL A 50 5.63 2.20 8.09
N LEU A 51 6.65 3.07 8.07
CA LEU A 51 7.17 3.63 6.83
C LEU A 51 7.82 2.55 5.95
N MET A 52 8.75 1.78 6.50
CA MET A 52 9.48 0.76 5.73
C MET A 52 8.56 -0.37 5.22
N VAL A 53 7.75 -0.95 6.11
CA VAL A 53 6.83 -2.04 5.72
C VAL A 53 5.71 -1.51 4.84
N GLY A 54 5.22 -0.30 5.12
CA GLY A 54 4.20 0.37 4.31
C GLY A 54 4.68 0.63 2.88
N GLU A 55 5.89 1.15 2.72
CA GLU A 55 6.50 1.38 1.41
C GLU A 55 6.67 0.08 0.63
N GLU A 56 7.28 -0.94 1.25
CA GLU A 56 7.53 -2.22 0.60
C GLU A 56 6.24 -2.88 0.15
N TYR A 57 5.25 -2.94 1.04
CA TYR A 57 3.98 -3.58 0.74
C TYR A 57 3.20 -2.81 -0.34
N ALA A 58 3.17 -1.48 -0.27
CA ALA A 58 2.53 -0.67 -1.29
C ALA A 58 3.19 -0.87 -2.64
N ARG A 59 4.53 -0.79 -2.74
CA ARG A 59 5.25 -1.03 -4.00
C ARG A 59 4.96 -2.42 -4.58
N GLY A 60 4.94 -3.45 -3.74
CA GLY A 60 4.58 -4.81 -4.14
C GLY A 60 3.16 -4.90 -4.72
N HIS A 61 2.20 -4.27 -4.06
CA HIS A 61 0.81 -4.20 -4.51
C HIS A 61 0.66 -3.46 -5.85
N LEU A 62 1.21 -2.25 -5.94
CA LEU A 62 1.14 -1.42 -7.15
C LEU A 62 1.77 -2.13 -8.35
N HIS A 63 2.90 -2.82 -8.15
CA HIS A 63 3.55 -3.61 -9.19
C HIS A 63 2.70 -4.81 -9.63
N PHE A 64 2.13 -5.55 -8.68
CA PHE A 64 1.24 -6.68 -8.96
C PHE A 64 0.05 -6.24 -9.82
N GLU A 65 -0.58 -5.14 -9.44
CA GLU A 65 -1.72 -4.57 -10.13
C GLU A 65 -1.35 -4.10 -11.54
N GLU A 66 -0.25 -3.36 -11.70
CA GLU A 66 0.23 -2.94 -13.03
C GLU A 66 0.54 -4.13 -13.95
N GLU A 67 1.14 -5.19 -13.43
CA GLU A 67 1.40 -6.42 -14.19
C GLU A 67 0.10 -7.11 -14.61
N MET A 68 -0.86 -7.23 -13.69
CA MET A 68 -2.18 -7.79 -13.95
C MET A 68 -2.90 -6.99 -15.05
N LEU A 69 -2.95 -5.67 -14.93
CA LEU A 69 -3.61 -4.79 -15.90
C LEU A 69 -2.96 -4.88 -17.28
N ARG A 70 -1.62 -4.95 -17.33
CA ARG A 70 -0.86 -5.08 -18.58
C ARG A 70 -1.11 -6.40 -19.29
N ARG A 71 -1.13 -7.50 -18.56
CA ARG A 71 -1.44 -8.83 -19.13
C ARG A 71 -2.86 -8.91 -19.63
N ALA A 72 -3.79 -8.27 -18.92
CA ALA A 72 -5.17 -8.19 -19.33
C ALA A 72 -5.41 -7.28 -20.53
N GLY A 73 -4.50 -6.33 -20.81
CA GLY A 73 -4.68 -5.30 -21.82
C GLY A 73 -5.74 -4.28 -21.43
N PHE A 74 -5.74 -3.86 -20.15
CA PHE A 74 -6.65 -2.85 -19.64
C PHE A 74 -6.37 -1.48 -20.31
N PRO A 75 -7.35 -0.84 -20.97
CA PRO A 75 -7.10 0.35 -21.79
C PRO A 75 -6.51 1.56 -21.05
N GLU A 76 -6.74 1.68 -19.74
CA GLU A 76 -6.27 2.81 -18.93
C GLU A 76 -5.03 2.46 -18.08
N GLU A 77 -4.32 1.35 -18.37
CA GLU A 77 -3.16 0.89 -17.59
C GLU A 77 -2.09 1.96 -17.38
N GLU A 78 -1.75 2.75 -18.41
CA GLU A 78 -0.70 3.77 -18.31
C GLU A 78 -1.12 4.93 -17.39
N SER A 79 -2.40 5.30 -17.45
CA SER A 79 -2.97 6.36 -16.60
C SER A 79 -3.00 5.91 -15.13
N HIS A 80 -3.38 4.66 -14.90
CA HIS A 80 -3.40 4.02 -13.59
C HIS A 80 -1.99 3.96 -12.98
N ALA A 81 -1.01 3.43 -13.74
CA ALA A 81 0.40 3.40 -13.35
C ALA A 81 1.00 4.79 -13.11
N ALA A 82 0.52 5.82 -13.82
CA ALA A 82 0.94 7.20 -13.55
C ALA A 82 0.43 7.71 -12.19
N GLY A 83 -0.72 7.21 -11.72
CA GLY A 83 -1.21 7.42 -10.35
C GLY A 83 -0.29 6.79 -9.32
N HIS A 84 0.11 5.54 -9.53
CA HIS A 84 1.02 4.79 -8.67
C HIS A 84 2.36 5.47 -8.52
N ARG A 85 3.00 5.85 -9.62
CA ARG A 85 4.28 6.57 -9.59
C ARG A 85 4.23 7.88 -8.79
N ARG A 86 3.09 8.58 -8.79
CA ARG A 86 2.93 9.81 -7.96
C ARG A 86 2.82 9.48 -6.48
N PHE A 87 2.18 8.36 -6.14
CA PHE A 87 2.14 7.86 -4.77
C PHE A 87 3.53 7.46 -4.28
N GLU A 88 4.23 6.63 -5.05
CA GLU A 88 5.58 6.15 -4.71
C GLU A 88 6.55 7.30 -4.46
N VAL A 89 6.66 8.25 -5.39
CA VAL A 89 7.54 9.44 -5.22
C VAL A 89 7.18 10.20 -3.96
N LYS A 90 5.89 10.37 -3.67
CA LYS A 90 5.47 11.12 -2.49
C LYS A 90 5.75 10.36 -1.18
N PHE A 91 5.62 9.03 -1.21
CA PHE A 91 5.94 8.18 -0.07
C PHE A 91 7.45 8.15 0.19
N GLU A 92 8.28 8.00 -0.85
CA GLU A 92 9.75 8.09 -0.78
C GLU A 92 10.20 9.44 -0.18
N GLU A 93 9.55 10.55 -0.56
CA GLU A 93 9.80 11.86 0.06
C GLU A 93 9.54 11.86 1.57
N PHE A 94 8.50 11.15 2.05
CA PHE A 94 8.22 11.03 3.48
C PHE A 94 9.27 10.17 4.19
N ALA A 95 9.61 9.01 3.63
CA ALA A 95 10.63 8.13 4.19
C ALA A 95 11.99 8.83 4.31
N ALA A 96 12.43 9.52 3.26
CA ALA A 96 13.69 10.26 3.26
C ALA A 96 13.69 11.43 4.26
N ARG A 97 12.57 12.13 4.43
CA ARG A 97 12.44 13.19 5.45
C ARG A 97 12.50 12.63 6.87
N TYR A 98 11.85 11.49 7.10
CA TYR A 98 11.86 10.81 8.39
C TYR A 98 13.28 10.31 8.74
N GLU A 99 14.02 9.76 7.78
CA GLU A 99 15.40 9.29 7.99
C GLU A 99 16.34 10.42 8.43
N VAL A 100 16.12 11.65 7.95
CA VAL A 100 16.96 12.82 8.28
C VAL A 100 16.64 13.42 9.65
N GLU A 101 15.37 13.51 10.03
CA GLU A 101 14.93 14.15 11.28
C GLU A 101 13.72 13.41 11.91
N PRO A 102 13.92 12.21 12.47
CA PRO A 102 12.82 11.38 12.95
C PRO A 102 12.10 12.01 14.16
N GLU A 103 12.82 12.69 15.07
CA GLU A 103 12.21 13.29 16.27
C GLU A 103 11.32 14.50 15.96
N GLY A 104 11.52 15.15 14.80
CA GLY A 104 10.77 16.32 14.35
C GLY A 104 9.71 16.02 13.29
N PHE A 105 9.64 14.77 12.82
CA PHE A 105 8.78 14.40 11.71
C PHE A 105 7.32 14.21 12.13
N ASP A 106 6.40 14.90 11.45
CA ASP A 106 4.97 14.77 11.71
C ASP A 106 4.37 13.59 10.92
N MET A 107 4.22 12.44 11.57
CA MET A 107 3.58 11.24 11.01
C MET A 107 2.14 11.49 10.53
N LYS A 108 1.49 12.55 11.00
CA LYS A 108 0.16 12.93 10.51
C LYS A 108 0.19 13.35 9.05
N GLU A 109 1.28 13.95 8.55
CA GLU A 109 1.41 14.29 7.12
C GLU A 109 1.34 13.04 6.24
N VAL A 110 1.97 11.95 6.70
CA VAL A 110 1.95 10.66 6.01
C VAL A 110 0.55 10.07 6.05
N ALA A 111 -0.08 10.05 7.23
CA ALA A 111 -1.43 9.53 7.40
C ALA A 111 -2.46 10.28 6.55
N ASP A 112 -2.45 11.62 6.56
CA ASP A 112 -3.37 12.41 5.74
C ASP A 112 -3.22 12.09 4.25
N PHE A 113 -1.98 11.96 3.78
CA PHE A 113 -1.70 11.64 2.38
C PHE A 113 -2.13 10.21 2.02
N VAL A 114 -1.68 9.21 2.77
CA VAL A 114 -1.90 7.79 2.47
C VAL A 114 -3.39 7.46 2.56
N LEU A 115 -4.09 7.95 3.58
CA LEU A 115 -5.52 7.67 3.77
C LEU A 115 -6.37 8.31 2.67
N ASP A 116 -6.10 9.57 2.30
CA ASP A 116 -6.81 10.24 1.19
C ASP A 116 -6.54 9.55 -0.15
N TRP A 117 -5.26 9.23 -0.42
CA TRP A 117 -4.87 8.55 -1.65
C TRP A 117 -5.48 7.16 -1.75
N LEU A 118 -5.34 6.31 -0.72
CA LEU A 118 -5.80 4.92 -0.77
C LEU A 118 -7.31 4.84 -1.00
N TYR A 119 -8.11 5.61 -0.25
CA TYR A 119 -9.56 5.63 -0.46
C TYR A 119 -9.93 6.19 -1.84
N GLY A 120 -9.28 7.27 -2.24
CA GLY A 120 -9.53 7.90 -3.54
C GLY A 120 -9.20 6.98 -4.71
N HIS A 121 -8.10 6.24 -4.59
CA HIS A 121 -7.58 5.31 -5.61
C HIS A 121 -8.46 4.06 -5.70
N ILE A 122 -8.70 3.35 -4.59
CA ILE A 122 -9.55 2.14 -4.57
C ILE A 122 -10.96 2.43 -5.11
N LEU A 123 -11.60 3.51 -4.65
CA LEU A 123 -12.99 3.78 -5.01
C LEU A 123 -13.17 4.36 -6.42
N LYS A 124 -12.10 4.83 -7.07
CA LYS A 124 -12.21 5.52 -8.37
C LYS A 124 -11.37 4.88 -9.46
N GLU A 125 -10.11 4.58 -9.19
CA GLU A 125 -9.18 4.04 -10.18
C GLU A 125 -9.30 2.51 -10.22
N ASP A 126 -9.24 1.84 -9.07
CA ASP A 126 -9.27 0.36 -9.03
C ASP A 126 -10.62 -0.18 -9.47
N ARG A 127 -11.68 0.52 -9.07
CA ARG A 127 -13.04 0.22 -9.50
C ARG A 127 -13.18 0.15 -11.02
N LYS A 128 -12.45 0.97 -11.79
CA LYS A 128 -12.54 0.98 -13.26
C LYS A 128 -12.13 -0.36 -13.86
N TYR A 129 -11.01 -0.94 -13.40
CA TYR A 129 -10.61 -2.24 -13.92
C TYR A 129 -11.47 -3.35 -13.35
N ALA A 130 -11.95 -3.23 -12.12
CA ALA A 130 -12.85 -4.23 -11.53
C ALA A 130 -14.13 -4.37 -12.36
N ASP A 131 -14.74 -3.24 -12.72
CA ASP A 131 -15.91 -3.19 -13.61
C ASP A 131 -15.56 -3.76 -14.99
N TRP A 132 -14.42 -3.37 -15.55
CA TRP A 132 -13.94 -3.84 -16.86
C TRP A 132 -13.70 -5.36 -16.92
N PHE A 133 -13.19 -5.96 -15.84
CA PHE A 133 -13.02 -7.41 -15.71
C PHE A 133 -14.35 -8.14 -15.53
N ALA A 134 -15.26 -7.59 -14.72
CA ALA A 134 -16.58 -8.16 -14.51
C ALA A 134 -17.37 -8.26 -15.82
N GLU A 135 -17.28 -7.25 -16.69
CA GLU A 135 -17.88 -7.25 -18.03
C GLU A 135 -17.32 -8.35 -18.96
N ARG A 136 -16.12 -8.87 -18.68
CA ARG A 136 -15.40 -9.86 -19.51
C ARG A 136 -15.45 -11.28 -18.96
N GLY A 137 -16.19 -11.52 -17.88
CA GLY A 137 -16.40 -12.84 -17.31
C GLY A 137 -15.33 -13.30 -16.32
N GLY A 138 -14.49 -12.38 -15.82
CA GLY A 138 -13.60 -12.64 -14.67
C GLY A 138 -12.39 -13.56 -14.95
N ASP A 139 -12.19 -14.01 -16.19
CA ASP A 139 -11.00 -14.79 -16.56
C ASP A 139 -9.80 -13.84 -16.69
N VAL A 140 -9.11 -13.60 -15.57
CA VAL A 140 -7.84 -12.87 -15.53
C VAL A 140 -6.73 -13.89 -15.32
N ASP A 141 -5.75 -13.91 -16.24
CA ASP A 141 -4.50 -14.62 -16.02
C ASP A 141 -3.68 -13.83 -14.99
N LEU A 142 -3.92 -14.11 -13.71
CA LEU A 142 -3.24 -13.43 -12.61
C LEU A 142 -1.75 -13.76 -12.64
N PRO A 143 -0.86 -12.76 -12.44
CA PRO A 143 0.56 -13.04 -12.37
C PRO A 143 0.86 -14.01 -11.21
N ASP A 144 1.61 -15.07 -11.52
CA ASP A 144 2.17 -15.99 -10.53
C ASP A 144 3.26 -15.26 -9.73
N ILE A 145 2.84 -14.54 -8.68
CA ILE A 145 3.74 -13.99 -7.67
C ILE A 145 3.96 -15.04 -6.58
N GLY A 146 4.63 -16.14 -6.92
CA GLY A 146 4.91 -17.21 -5.96
C GLY A 146 5.59 -16.66 -4.70
N GLU A 147 4.91 -16.72 -3.54
CA GLU A 147 5.34 -16.55 -2.13
C GLU A 147 6.44 -15.51 -1.76
N SER A 148 6.95 -14.70 -2.68
CA SER A 148 8.29 -14.10 -2.59
C SER A 148 8.30 -12.59 -2.31
N LEU A 149 7.21 -11.99 -1.84
CA LEU A 149 7.28 -10.62 -1.30
C LEU A 149 7.68 -10.59 0.19
N LEU A 150 7.80 -11.74 0.85
CA LEU A 150 8.31 -11.86 2.22
C LEU A 150 9.59 -12.71 2.34
N GLY A 151 10.18 -13.09 1.20
CA GLY A 151 11.04 -14.27 1.11
C GLY A 151 12.43 -14.10 0.52
N SER A 152 13.03 -12.91 0.49
CA SER A 152 14.46 -12.79 0.11
C SER A 152 15.02 -11.41 0.41
N ASP A 153 15.33 -11.14 1.69
CA ASP A 153 16.54 -10.38 2.11
C ASP A 153 16.63 -10.14 3.63
N PHE A 154 16.16 -11.09 4.46
CA PHE A 154 16.70 -11.22 5.82
C PHE A 154 18.08 -11.92 5.79
N GLY A 155 19.03 -11.26 5.13
CA GLY A 155 20.46 -11.56 5.24
C GLY A 155 21.00 -11.05 6.58
N ALA A 156 20.81 -11.85 7.63
CA ALA A 156 21.66 -11.93 8.82
C ALA A 156 22.29 -10.60 9.34
N VAL A 157 21.51 -9.80 10.07
CA VAL A 157 22.08 -9.03 11.19
C VAL A 157 22.08 -9.96 12.40
N GLY A 158 23.22 -10.58 12.69
CA GLY A 158 23.34 -11.42 13.87
C GLY A 158 24.57 -12.31 13.90
N ASP A 159 25.60 -11.76 14.56
CA ASP A 159 26.54 -12.48 15.41
C ASP A 159 27.74 -13.16 14.73
N LYS A 160 28.93 -12.55 14.87
CA LYS A 160 29.97 -13.12 15.76
C LYS A 160 30.78 -12.02 16.45
N GLN A 161 30.68 -12.04 17.77
CA GLN A 161 31.68 -11.59 18.72
C GLN A 161 33.11 -12.05 18.35
N GLN A 162 34.07 -11.10 18.32
CA GLN A 162 35.35 -11.06 19.06
C GLN A 162 36.34 -10.09 18.41
#